data_AF-A0A1F4RLD7-F1
#
_entry.id   AF-A0A1F4RLD7-F1
#
_cell.length_a   1.000
_cell.length_b   1.000
_cell.length_c   1.000
_cell.angle_alpha   90.00
_cell.angle_beta   90.00
_cell.angle_gamma   90.00
#
_symmetry.space_group_name_H-M   'P 1'
#
loop_
_entity.id
_entity.type
_entity.pdbx_description
1 polymer ?
#
loop_
_entity_poly.entity_id
_entity_poly.type
_entity_poly.pdbx_seq_one_letter_code
_entity_poly.pdbx_strand_id
1 'polypeptide(L)'
;MSKEKLYELVEALPENKVETAADFLGYLLDKEHSRNILSVLEKAPEEREMPDAEELKAIKEAEEDIVMGRIRPYSELKKELGS
;
A
#
# COMPACT_ATOMS: atom_id res chain seq x y z
N MET A 1 12.10 -16.78 15.05
CA MET A 1 13.10 -15.74 15.35
C MET A 1 13.13 -15.57 16.87
N SER A 2 14.30 -15.57 17.51
CA SER A 2 14.41 -15.43 18.97
C SER A 2 14.63 -13.96 19.38
N LYS A 3 14.46 -13.64 20.68
CA LYS A 3 14.76 -12.31 21.20
C LYS A 3 16.24 -11.97 21.06
N GLU A 4 17.15 -12.95 21.22
CA GLU A 4 18.58 -12.71 21.01
C GLU A 4 18.85 -12.23 19.58
N LYS A 5 18.20 -12.85 18.58
CA LYS A 5 18.40 -12.45 17.19
C LYS A 5 17.87 -11.05 16.88
N LEU A 6 16.85 -10.59 17.60
CA LEU A 6 16.34 -9.22 17.47
C LEU A 6 17.33 -8.21 18.08
N TYR A 7 17.93 -8.51 19.23
CA TYR A 7 18.94 -7.65 19.83
C TYR A 7 20.15 -7.48 18.91
N GLU A 8 20.65 -8.55 18.29
CA GLU A 8 21.74 -8.47 17.32
C GLU A 8 21.42 -7.53 16.14
N LEU A 9 20.17 -7.51 15.68
CA LEU A 9 19.75 -6.62 14.59
C LEU A 9 19.63 -5.17 15.03
N VAL A 10 19.21 -4.93 16.28
CA VAL A 10 19.16 -3.58 16.86
C VAL A 10 20.57 -3.03 17.04
N GLU A 11 21.52 -3.85 17.49
CA GLU A 11 22.93 -3.44 17.62
C GLU A 11 23.58 -3.16 16.26
N ALA A 12 23.22 -3.92 15.23
CA ALA A 12 23.74 -3.72 13.87
C ALA A 12 23.03 -2.59 13.10
N LEU A 13 22.04 -1.91 13.71
CA LEU A 13 21.23 -0.92 13.03
C LEU A 13 22.04 0.36 12.76
N PRO A 14 22.01 0.91 11.52
CA PRO A 14 22.60 2.21 11.24
C PRO A 14 21.93 3.32 12.08
N GLU A 15 22.71 4.27 12.60
CA GLU A 15 22.21 5.36 13.45
C GLU A 15 21.06 6.14 12.81
N ASN A 16 21.13 6.38 11.49
CA ASN A 16 20.09 7.08 10.72
C ASN A 16 18.79 6.29 10.53
N LYS A 17 18.70 5.07 11.06
CA LYS A 17 17.52 4.21 11.03
C LYS A 17 16.94 3.95 12.42
N VAL A 18 17.59 4.44 13.49
CA VAL A 18 17.18 4.20 14.88
C VAL A 18 15.77 4.70 15.15
N GLU A 19 15.42 5.92 14.71
CA GLU A 19 14.06 6.46 14.89
C GLU A 19 13.00 5.58 14.21
N THR A 20 13.20 5.21 12.95
CA THR A 20 12.26 4.36 12.21
C THR A 20 12.08 2.98 12.85
N ALA A 21 13.16 2.39 13.36
CA ALA A 21 13.10 1.10 14.05
C ALA A 21 12.37 1.23 15.41
N ALA A 22 12.59 2.33 16.13
CA ALA A 22 11.90 2.62 17.39
C ALA A 22 10.39 2.77 17.18
N ASP A 23 9.96 3.52 16.16
CA ASP A 23 8.54 3.68 15.81
C ASP A 23 7.90 2.33 15.49
N PHE A 24 8.56 1.50 14.69
CA PHE A 24 8.05 0.18 14.33
C PHE A 24 7.95 -0.76 15.54
N LEU A 25 8.97 -0.77 16.40
CA LEU A 25 8.92 -1.55 17.65
C LEU A 25 7.82 -1.03 18.59
N GLY A 26 7.64 0.29 18.67
CA GLY A 26 6.53 0.93 19.39
C GLY A 26 5.17 0.47 18.88
N TYR A 27 4.97 0.46 17.56
CA TYR A 27 3.78 -0.08 16.91
C TYR A 27 3.52 -1.55 17.28
N LEU A 28 4.56 -2.40 17.27
CA LEU A 28 4.42 -3.82 17.62
C LEU A 28 4.07 -4.04 19.10
N LEU A 29 4.54 -3.17 19.99
CA LEU A 29 4.25 -3.22 21.42
C LEU A 29 2.84 -2.69 21.72
N ASP A 30 2.38 -1.70 20.97
CA ASP A 30 1.04 -1.13 21.09
C ASP A 30 0.02 -1.91 20.21
N LYS A 31 -0.29 -3.13 20.65
CA LYS A 31 -1.35 -3.97 20.06
C LYS A 31 -2.73 -3.30 20.02
N GLU A 32 -2.94 -2.31 20.89
CA GLU A 32 -4.19 -1.56 20.95
C GLU A 32 -4.24 -0.55 19.80
N HIS A 33 -3.14 0.15 19.49
CA HIS A 33 -3.02 1.00 18.30
C HIS A 33 -3.28 0.24 17.00
N SER A 34 -2.65 -0.93 16.84
CA SER A 34 -2.78 -1.74 15.62
C SER A 34 -4.23 -2.20 15.39
N ARG A 35 -4.94 -2.59 16.46
CA ARG A 35 -6.37 -2.92 16.41
C ARG A 35 -7.24 -1.70 16.16
N ASN A 36 -6.88 -0.55 16.70
CA ASN A 36 -7.63 0.69 16.51
C ASN A 36 -7.53 1.18 15.07
N ILE A 37 -6.36 1.14 14.43
CA ILE A 37 -6.20 1.49 13.01
C ILE A 37 -7.05 0.55 12.13
N LEU A 38 -6.96 -0.76 12.35
CA LEU A 38 -7.76 -1.72 11.58
C LEU A 38 -9.26 -1.52 11.81
N SER A 39 -9.70 -1.28 13.05
CA SER A 39 -11.12 -1.00 13.32
C SER A 39 -11.58 0.32 12.70
N VAL A 40 -10.72 1.34 12.61
CA VAL A 40 -11.02 2.60 11.93
C VAL A 40 -11.14 2.39 10.43
N LEU A 41 -10.24 1.61 9.81
CA LEU A 41 -10.30 1.29 8.38
C LEU A 41 -11.51 0.42 8.02
N GLU A 42 -11.85 -0.58 8.83
CA GLU A 42 -13.05 -1.42 8.64
C GLU A 42 -14.35 -0.64 8.77
N LYS A 43 -14.36 0.42 9.59
CA LYS A 43 -15.53 1.29 9.82
C LYS A 43 -15.46 2.58 9.03
N ALA A 44 -14.43 2.77 8.20
CA ALA A 44 -14.30 3.95 7.38
C ALA A 44 -15.52 3.99 6.45
N PRO A 45 -16.24 5.12 6.38
CA PRO A 45 -17.34 5.24 5.43
C PRO A 45 -16.79 5.02 4.03
N GLU A 46 -17.49 4.23 3.23
CA GLU A 46 -17.21 4.18 1.79
C GLU A 46 -17.46 5.57 1.22
N GLU A 47 -16.39 6.30 0.96
CA GLU A 47 -16.48 7.60 0.31
C GLU A 47 -16.76 7.35 -1.17
N ARG A 48 -18.04 7.49 -1.55
CA ARG A 48 -18.44 7.50 -2.96
C ARG A 48 -18.23 8.91 -3.50
N GLU A 49 -16.98 9.22 -3.80
CA GLU A 49 -16.65 10.41 -4.57
C GLU A 49 -17.36 10.32 -5.93
N MET A 50 -18.02 11.40 -6.33
CA MET A 50 -18.56 11.48 -7.67
C MET A 50 -17.38 11.71 -8.62
N PRO A 51 -17.24 10.92 -9.69
CA PRO A 51 -16.17 11.13 -10.64
C PRO A 51 -16.21 12.55 -11.19
N ASP A 52 -15.04 13.19 -11.24
CA ASP A 52 -14.92 14.50 -11.86
C ASP A 52 -14.98 14.41 -13.41
N ALA A 53 -14.87 15.55 -14.09
CA ALA A 53 -14.96 15.58 -15.54
C ALA A 53 -13.80 14.85 -16.25
N GLU A 54 -12.61 14.84 -15.66
CA GLU A 54 -11.44 14.14 -16.21
C GLU A 54 -11.59 12.64 -16.01
N GLU A 55 -12.07 12.21 -14.85
CA GLU A 55 -12.35 10.81 -14.54
C GLU A 55 -13.47 10.24 -15.40
N LEU A 56 -14.56 11.00 -15.60
CA LEU A 56 -15.64 10.61 -16.54
C LEU A 56 -15.13 10.45 -17.96
N LYS A 57 -14.21 11.31 -18.39
CA LYS A 57 -13.58 11.21 -19.71
C LYS A 57 -12.70 9.97 -19.80
N ALA A 58 -11.88 9.69 -18.79
CA ALA A 58 -11.02 8.50 -18.73
C ALA A 58 -11.83 7.20 -18.75
N ILE A 59 -12.97 7.15 -18.05
CA ILE A 59 -13.89 6.01 -18.09
C ILE A 59 -14.40 5.79 -19.52
N LYS A 60 -14.84 6.85 -20.20
CA LYS A 60 -15.33 6.76 -21.57
C LYS A 60 -14.25 6.29 -22.55
N GLU A 61 -13.04 6.82 -22.43
CA GLU A 61 -11.89 6.38 -23.24
C GLU A 61 -11.58 4.90 -23.01
N ALA A 62 -11.62 4.43 -21.76
CA ALA A 62 -11.43 3.03 -21.42
C ALA A 62 -12.52 2.12 -22.02
N GLU A 63 -13.79 2.54 -21.98
CA GLU A 63 -14.90 1.82 -22.61
C GLU A 63 -14.71 1.71 -24.14
N GLU A 64 -14.32 2.80 -24.78
CA GLU A 64 -14.00 2.85 -26.20
C GLU A 64 -12.84 1.91 -26.56
N ASP A 65 -11.78 1.87 -25.75
CA ASP A 65 -10.64 0.98 -25.95
C ASP A 65 -10.99 -0.50 -25.77
N ILE A 66 -11.92 -0.84 -24.88
CA ILE A 66 -12.47 -2.20 -24.75
C ILE A 66 -13.19 -2.60 -26.04
N VAL A 67 -14.08 -1.73 -26.55
CA VAL A 67 -14.86 -2.00 -27.77
C VAL A 67 -13.94 -2.12 -28.99
N MET A 68 -12.89 -1.32 -29.06
CA MET A 68 -11.92 -1.35 -30.15
C MET A 68 -10.84 -2.44 -30.02
N GLY A 69 -10.87 -3.23 -28.94
CA GLY A 69 -9.89 -4.30 -28.71
C GLY A 69 -8.48 -3.78 -28.44
N ARG A 70 -8.34 -2.57 -27.91
CA ARG A 70 -7.06 -1.93 -27.57
C ARG A 70 -6.58 -2.24 -26.15
N ILE A 71 -7.32 -3.09 -25.43
CA ILE A 71 -6.93 -3.60 -24.12
C ILE A 71 -5.93 -4.74 -24.25
N ARG A 72 -5.04 -4.85 -23.27
CA ARG A 72 -4.11 -5.98 -23.17
C ARG A 72 -3.97 -6.45 -21.73
N PRO A 73 -3.64 -7.73 -21.50
CA PRO A 73 -3.38 -8.24 -20.16
C PRO A 73 -2.25 -7.45 -19.47
N TYR A 74 -2.45 -7.14 -18.19
CA TYR A 74 -1.44 -6.44 -17.39
C TYR A 74 -0.10 -7.20 -17.34
N SER A 75 -0.12 -8.52 -17.39
CA SER A 75 1.08 -9.36 -17.43
C SER A 75 1.95 -9.13 -18.67
N GLU A 76 1.36 -8.71 -19.80
CA GLU A 76 2.09 -8.39 -21.02
C GLU A 76 2.75 -7.01 -20.90
N LEU A 77 2.00 -6.01 -20.40
CA LEU A 77 2.53 -4.69 -20.08
C LEU A 77 3.71 -4.78 -19.10
N LYS A 78 3.59 -5.60 -18.05
CA LYS A 78 4.63 -5.76 -17.03
C LYS A 78 5.95 -6.28 -17.62
N LYS A 79 5.88 -7.21 -18.58
CA LYS A 79 7.06 -7.76 -19.26
C LYS A 79 7.79 -6.69 -20.10
N GLU A 80 7.07 -5.80 -20.75
CA GLU A 80 7.65 -4.69 -21.53
C GLU A 80 8.31 -3.63 -20.65
N LEU A 81 7.74 -3.36 -19.48
CA LEU A 81 8.27 -2.39 -18.52
C LEU A 81 9.44 -2.93 -17.67
N GLY A 82 9.90 -4.16 -17.92
CA GLY A 82 11.10 -4.73 -17.29
C GLY A 82 11.00 -4.92 -15.77
N SER A 83 9.79 -5.10 -15.23
CA SER A 83 9.52 -5.23 -13.79
C SER A 83 9.07 -6.63 -13.37
#